data_AF-A0A3P6V3V1-F1
#
_entry.id   AF-A0A3P6V3V1-F1
#
_cell.length_a   1.000
_cell.length_b   1.000
_cell.length_c   1.000
_cell.angle_alpha   90.00
_cell.angle_beta   90.00
_cell.angle_gamma   90.00
#
_symmetry.space_group_name_H-M   'P 1'
#
loop_
_entity.id
_entity.type
_entity.pdbx_description
1 polymer ?
#
loop_
_entity_poly.entity_id
_entity_poly.type
_entity_poly.pdbx_seq_one_letter_code
_entity_poly.pdbx_strand_id
1 'polypeptide(L)'
;MHAYFNAHKNYFLEGSSIVQTGTASNKEKEMKKKKKIVANFSLFCRLASLLRIKNRAFGSVAKITVKCLQGLTQALDLRTLVKVNSDIVRTSLLTFFNNCADDLFAAVKELKENGQYSLIRGQNLRSWISLEFAHQMIIPVLTTMFGHLARNHFGTDLLC
;
A
#
# COMPACT_ATOMS: atom_id res chain seq x y z
N MET A 1 45.26 23.02 -15.83
CA MET A 1 44.01 22.27 -16.02
C MET A 1 44.05 21.34 -17.26
N HIS A 2 44.59 21.77 -18.40
CA HIS A 2 44.72 20.94 -19.61
C HIS A 2 45.60 19.69 -19.47
N ALA A 3 46.76 19.77 -18.81
CA ALA A 3 47.67 18.63 -18.65
C ALA A 3 47.09 17.52 -17.76
N TYR A 4 46.36 17.90 -16.71
CA TYR A 4 45.64 16.96 -15.84
C TYR A 4 44.51 16.24 -16.59
N PHE A 5 43.77 16.97 -17.42
CA PHE A 5 42.72 16.37 -18.25
C PHE A 5 43.29 15.39 -19.28
N ASN A 6 44.44 15.68 -19.90
CA ASN A 6 45.09 14.76 -20.85
C ASN A 6 45.65 13.51 -20.18
N ALA A 7 46.24 13.63 -18.98
CA ALA A 7 46.77 12.49 -18.23
C ALA A 7 45.67 11.56 -17.70
N HIS A 8 44.49 12.10 -17.39
CA HIS A 8 43.34 11.36 -16.85
C HIS A 8 42.19 11.20 -17.87
N LYS A 9 42.44 11.45 -19.16
CA LYS A 9 41.43 11.36 -20.23
C LYS A 9 40.77 9.97 -20.29
N ASN A 10 41.56 8.92 -20.05
CA ASN A 10 41.04 7.55 -20.06
C ASN A 10 40.07 7.29 -18.90
N TYR A 11 40.26 7.90 -17.72
CA TYR A 11 39.29 7.79 -16.62
C TYR A 11 37.91 8.39 -16.96
N PHE A 12 37.88 9.45 -17.77
CA PHE A 12 36.63 10.07 -18.23
C PHE A 12 36.03 9.34 -19.44
N LEU A 13 36.84 8.67 -20.26
CA LEU A 13 36.40 7.92 -21.44
C LEU A 13 36.12 6.42 -21.17
N GLU A 14 36.64 5.85 -20.09
CA GLU A 14 36.38 4.47 -19.66
C GLU A 14 34.95 4.25 -19.14
N GLY A 15 34.15 5.31 -19.02
CA GLY A 15 32.70 5.23 -18.86
C GLY A 15 31.94 4.79 -20.12
N SER A 16 32.63 4.40 -21.19
CA SER A 16 32.02 3.81 -22.40
C SER A 16 32.79 2.61 -22.92
N SER A 17 33.38 1.81 -22.02
CA SER A 17 33.37 0.38 -22.30
C SER A 17 31.91 -0.04 -22.24
N ILE A 18 31.37 -0.50 -23.38
CA ILE A 18 30.23 -1.41 -23.39
C ILE A 18 30.69 -2.62 -22.59
N VAL A 19 30.62 -2.53 -21.26
CA VAL A 19 30.45 -3.70 -20.44
C VAL A 19 29.04 -4.13 -20.78
N GLN A 20 28.96 -5.09 -21.67
CA GLN A 20 27.77 -5.86 -21.96
C GLN A 20 27.44 -6.69 -20.71
N THR A 21 27.23 -6.05 -19.55
CA THR A 21 26.46 -6.63 -18.46
C THR A 21 25.11 -6.94 -19.08
N GLY A 22 24.89 -8.22 -19.40
CA GLY A 22 23.81 -8.69 -20.25
C GLY A 22 22.52 -7.91 -20.00
N THR A 23 22.06 -7.18 -21.01
CA THR A 23 20.76 -6.55 -20.93
C THR A 23 19.74 -7.66 -20.78
N ALA A 24 19.21 -7.85 -19.58
CA ALA A 24 18.09 -8.77 -19.33
C ALA A 24 17.03 -8.55 -20.41
N SER A 25 16.57 -9.63 -21.03
CA SER A 25 15.58 -9.55 -22.12
C SER A 25 14.37 -8.72 -21.67
N ASN A 26 13.72 -8.00 -22.57
CA ASN A 26 12.51 -7.23 -22.26
C ASN A 26 11.45 -8.10 -21.54
N LYS A 27 11.39 -9.40 -21.88
CA LYS A 27 10.54 -10.40 -21.20
C LYS A 27 10.94 -10.62 -19.73
N GLU A 28 12.23 -10.64 -19.43
CA GLU A 28 12.76 -10.81 -18.08
C GLU A 28 12.55 -9.54 -17.22
N LYS A 29 12.75 -8.36 -17.81
CA LYS A 29 12.46 -7.06 -17.15
C LYS A 29 10.99 -6.95 -16.78
N GLU A 30 10.09 -7.32 -17.70
CA GLU A 30 8.64 -7.36 -17.44
C GLU A 30 8.27 -8.38 -16.36
N MET A 31 8.87 -9.58 -16.39
CA MET A 31 8.63 -10.58 -15.34
C MET A 31 9.11 -10.10 -13.96
N LYS A 32 10.27 -9.44 -13.89
CA LYS A 32 10.79 -8.84 -12.65
C LYS A 32 9.87 -7.72 -12.14
N LYS A 33 9.35 -6.87 -13.03
CA LYS A 33 8.37 -5.83 -12.69
C LYS A 33 7.08 -6.43 -12.12
N LYS A 34 6.50 -7.43 -12.78
CA LYS A 34 5.30 -8.15 -12.30
C LYS A 34 5.52 -8.80 -10.94
N LYS A 35 6.65 -9.50 -10.74
CA LYS A 35 7.01 -10.11 -9.44
C LYS A 35 7.11 -9.07 -8.34
N LYS A 36 7.75 -7.93 -8.60
CA LYS A 36 7.88 -6.83 -7.63
C LYS A 36 6.51 -6.25 -7.23
N ILE A 37 5.62 -6.07 -8.20
CA ILE A 37 4.26 -5.56 -7.96
C ILE A 37 3.44 -6.53 -7.10
N VAL A 38 3.50 -7.83 -7.40
CA VAL A 38 2.83 -8.87 -6.59
C VAL A 38 3.41 -8.93 -5.17
N ALA A 39 4.73 -8.83 -5.02
CA ALA A 39 5.38 -8.82 -3.72
C ALA A 39 4.97 -7.60 -2.87
N ASN A 40 4.94 -6.40 -3.47
CA ASN A 40 4.50 -5.18 -2.80
C ASN A 40 3.03 -5.29 -2.36
N PHE A 41 2.17 -5.85 -3.22
CA PHE A 41 0.76 -6.06 -2.88
C PHE A 41 0.58 -7.08 -1.76
N SER A 42 1.33 -8.18 -1.80
CA SER A 42 1.33 -9.18 -0.73
C SER A 42 1.78 -8.59 0.61
N LEU A 43 2.81 -7.74 0.60
CA LEU A 43 3.26 -7.02 1.80
C LEU A 43 2.15 -6.10 2.34
N PHE A 44 1.49 -5.35 1.46
CA PHE A 44 0.34 -4.51 1.82
C PHE A 44 -0.76 -5.34 2.49
N CYS A 45 -1.21 -6.43 1.86
CA CYS A 45 -2.28 -7.27 2.39
C CYS A 45 -1.92 -7.92 3.74
N ARG A 46 -0.69 -8.41 3.89
CA ARG A 46 -0.21 -9.01 5.14
C ARG A 46 -0.14 -7.98 6.26
N LEU A 47 0.37 -6.78 5.98
CA LEU A 47 0.45 -5.71 6.96
C LEU A 47 -0.94 -5.22 7.37
N ALA A 48 -1.86 -5.05 6.42
CA ALA A 48 -3.23 -4.65 6.70
C ALA A 48 -3.98 -5.70 7.54
N SER A 49 -3.84 -6.98 7.20
CA SER A 49 -4.43 -8.09 7.96
C SER A 49 -3.85 -8.18 9.39
N LEU A 50 -2.53 -8.04 9.53
CA LEU A 50 -1.89 -8.04 10.84
C LEU A 50 -2.36 -6.86 11.71
N LEU A 51 -2.45 -5.66 11.13
CA LEU A 51 -2.94 -4.48 11.83
C LEU A 51 -4.41 -4.66 12.27
N ARG A 52 -5.25 -5.28 11.44
CA ARG A 52 -6.64 -5.63 11.80
C ARG A 52 -6.72 -6.61 12.97
N ILE A 53 -5.98 -7.72 12.91
CA ILE A 53 -6.05 -8.79 13.93
C ILE A 53 -5.39 -8.36 15.25
N LYS A 54 -4.32 -7.57 15.19
CA LYS A 54 -3.48 -7.23 16.34
C LYS A 54 -3.46 -5.73 16.65
N ASN A 55 -4.47 -4.96 16.26
CA ASN A 55 -4.51 -3.49 16.41
C ASN A 55 -4.04 -3.01 17.80
N ARG A 56 -4.56 -3.62 18.88
CA ARG A 56 -4.18 -3.27 20.26
C ARG A 56 -2.70 -3.47 20.57
N ALA A 57 -2.06 -4.46 19.95
CA ALA A 57 -0.64 -4.74 20.17
C ALA A 57 0.27 -3.73 19.46
N PHE A 58 -0.21 -3.03 18.42
CA PHE A 58 0.56 -1.99 17.75
C PHE A 58 0.70 -0.72 18.60
N GLY A 59 -0.31 -0.40 19.42
CA GLY A 59 -0.29 0.77 20.31
C GLY A 59 0.11 2.05 19.57
N SER A 60 1.19 2.71 20.03
CA SER A 60 1.70 3.94 19.41
C SER A 60 2.23 3.76 17.98
N VAL A 61 2.62 2.54 17.60
CA VAL A 61 3.16 2.23 16.27
C VAL A 61 2.06 2.12 15.20
N ALA A 62 0.79 1.95 15.60
CA ALA A 62 -0.33 1.80 14.67
C ALA A 62 -0.41 2.95 13.65
N LYS A 63 -0.21 4.19 14.09
CA LYS A 63 -0.20 5.38 13.21
C LYS A 63 0.91 5.33 12.17
N ILE A 64 2.09 4.84 12.55
CA ILE A 64 3.22 4.67 11.64
C ILE A 64 2.90 3.55 10.64
N THR A 65 2.33 2.45 11.10
CA THR A 65 1.90 1.34 10.24
C THR A 65 0.87 1.78 9.21
N VAL A 66 -0.10 2.62 9.59
CA VAL A 66 -1.07 3.22 8.65
C VAL A 66 -0.35 4.05 7.59
N LYS A 67 0.61 4.90 7.99
CA LYS A 67 1.43 5.66 7.01
C LYS A 67 2.23 4.75 6.08
N CYS A 68 2.76 3.64 6.58
CA CYS A 68 3.43 2.64 5.75
C CYS A 68 2.46 2.00 4.75
N LEU A 69 1.24 1.67 5.17
CA LEU A 69 0.20 1.16 4.26
C LEU A 69 -0.13 2.19 3.17
N GLN A 70 -0.28 3.46 3.54
CA GLN A 70 -0.52 4.55 2.58
C GLN A 70 0.63 4.71 1.56
N GLY A 71 1.88 4.66 2.03
CA GLY A 71 3.06 4.70 1.16
C GLY A 71 3.15 3.48 0.24
N LEU A 72 2.86 2.28 0.77
CA LEU A 72 2.78 1.07 -0.03
C LEU A 72 1.71 1.20 -1.11
N THR A 73 0.51 1.70 -0.77
CA THR A 73 -0.58 1.94 -1.72
C THR A 73 -0.14 2.84 -2.88
N GLN A 74 0.57 3.93 -2.59
CA GLN A 74 1.08 4.84 -3.63
C GLN A 74 2.17 4.19 -4.51
N ALA A 75 2.91 3.22 -3.96
CA ALA A 75 3.90 2.46 -4.70
C ALA A 75 3.32 1.27 -5.50
N LEU A 76 2.02 0.98 -5.36
CA LEU A 76 1.35 -0.09 -6.12
C LEU A 76 0.99 0.40 -7.52
N ASP A 77 1.41 -0.36 -8.52
CA ASP A 77 0.88 -0.27 -9.89
C ASP A 77 -0.34 -1.18 -9.98
N LEU A 78 -1.51 -0.66 -9.57
CA LEU A 78 -2.76 -1.43 -9.51
C LEU A 78 -3.24 -1.88 -10.90
N ARG A 79 -2.94 -1.13 -11.97
CA ARG A 79 -3.24 -1.55 -13.35
C ARG A 79 -2.46 -2.80 -13.74
N THR A 80 -1.15 -2.79 -13.54
CA THR A 80 -0.33 -3.96 -13.84
C THR A 80 -0.69 -5.11 -12.91
N LEU A 81 -1.04 -4.84 -11.65
CA LEU A 81 -1.49 -5.83 -10.69
C LEU A 81 -2.73 -6.61 -11.17
N VAL A 82 -3.76 -5.92 -11.70
CA VAL A 82 -4.94 -6.58 -12.29
C VAL A 82 -4.56 -7.40 -13.54
N LYS A 83 -3.67 -6.87 -14.38
CA LYS A 83 -3.20 -7.55 -15.60
C LYS A 83 -2.33 -8.79 -15.33
N VAL A 84 -1.82 -8.97 -14.11
CA VAL A 84 -1.03 -10.16 -13.76
C VAL A 84 -1.92 -11.43 -13.73
N ASN A 85 -3.25 -11.28 -13.76
CA ASN A 85 -4.25 -12.37 -13.78
C ASN A 85 -3.93 -13.49 -12.79
N SER A 86 -3.56 -13.10 -11.57
CA SER A 86 -3.21 -14.03 -10.49
C SER A 86 -4.38 -14.17 -9.54
N ASP A 87 -4.86 -15.41 -9.35
CA ASP A 87 -5.95 -15.71 -8.42
C ASP A 87 -5.64 -15.28 -6.99
N ILE A 88 -4.38 -15.39 -6.56
CA ILE A 88 -3.93 -14.97 -5.23
C ILE A 88 -4.14 -13.46 -5.04
N VAL A 89 -3.79 -12.67 -6.05
CA VAL A 89 -3.95 -11.21 -6.04
C VAL A 89 -5.44 -10.84 -5.97
N ARG A 90 -6.25 -11.44 -6.84
CA ARG A 90 -7.70 -11.18 -6.90
C ARG A 90 -8.38 -11.55 -5.59
N THR A 91 -8.05 -12.72 -5.04
CA THR A 91 -8.58 -13.17 -3.75
C THR A 91 -8.15 -12.24 -2.62
N SER A 92 -6.88 -11.86 -2.56
CA SER A 92 -6.37 -10.96 -1.50
C SER A 92 -7.00 -9.57 -1.56
N LEU A 93 -7.28 -9.06 -2.77
CA LEU A 93 -7.98 -7.79 -2.97
C LEU A 93 -9.43 -7.86 -2.48
N LEU A 94 -10.15 -8.90 -2.90
CA LEU A 94 -11.54 -9.13 -2.46
C LEU A 94 -11.63 -9.27 -0.95
N THR A 95 -10.76 -10.09 -0.35
CA THR A 95 -10.67 -10.25 1.11
C THR A 95 -10.37 -8.92 1.80
N PHE A 96 -9.44 -8.12 1.27
CA PHE A 96 -9.12 -6.81 1.84
C PHE A 96 -10.35 -5.88 1.87
N PHE A 97 -11.08 -5.76 0.78
CA PHE A 97 -12.26 -4.90 0.72
C PHE A 97 -13.41 -5.41 1.57
N ASN A 98 -13.68 -6.73 1.57
CA ASN A 98 -14.70 -7.32 2.43
C ASN A 98 -14.38 -7.07 3.91
N ASN A 99 -13.11 -7.25 4.31
CA ASN A 99 -12.67 -6.95 5.65
C ASN A 99 -12.92 -5.49 6.04
N CYS A 100 -12.58 -4.54 5.15
CA CYS A 100 -12.85 -3.13 5.38
C CYS A 100 -14.36 -2.83 5.49
N ALA A 101 -15.18 -3.47 4.66
CA ALA A 101 -16.64 -3.33 4.70
C ALA A 101 -17.23 -3.83 6.02
N ASP A 102 -16.80 -5.01 6.48
CA ASP A 102 -17.20 -5.57 7.77
C ASP A 102 -16.81 -4.65 8.94
N ASP A 103 -15.59 -4.11 8.93
CA ASP A 103 -15.09 -3.23 9.98
C ASP A 103 -15.85 -1.89 10.01
N LEU A 104 -16.18 -1.33 8.83
CA LEU A 104 -17.02 -0.14 8.71
C LEU A 104 -18.44 -0.41 9.18
N PHE A 105 -19.01 -1.57 8.83
CA PHE A 105 -20.33 -1.96 9.28
C PHE A 105 -20.38 -2.09 10.81
N ALA A 106 -19.37 -2.71 11.41
CA ALA A 106 -19.24 -2.81 12.86
C ALA A 106 -19.14 -1.41 13.52
N ALA A 107 -18.32 -0.51 12.96
CA ALA A 107 -18.20 0.86 13.45
C ALA A 107 -19.52 1.64 13.38
N VAL A 108 -20.27 1.51 12.28
CA VAL A 108 -21.59 2.16 12.12
C VAL A 108 -22.62 1.57 13.08
N LYS A 109 -22.61 0.25 13.27
CA LYS A 109 -23.49 -0.43 14.22
C LYS A 109 -23.22 0.04 15.66
N GLU A 110 -21.95 0.05 16.06
CA GLU A 110 -21.50 0.55 17.36
C GLU A 110 -21.94 2.02 17.59
N LEU A 111 -21.83 2.86 16.56
CA LEU A 111 -22.29 4.25 16.61
C LEU A 111 -23.81 4.39 16.80
N LYS A 112 -24.60 3.58 16.08
CA LYS A 112 -26.06 3.61 16.17
C LYS A 112 -26.56 3.09 17.51
N GLU A 113 -25.95 2.02 18.02
CA GLU A 113 -26.38 1.35 19.26
C GLU A 113 -25.94 2.10 20.52
N ASN A 114 -24.74 2.70 20.51
CA ASN A 114 -24.19 3.43 21.67
C ASN A 114 -24.46 4.96 21.64
N GLY A 115 -25.13 5.43 20.59
CA GLY A 115 -26.13 6.52 20.62
C GLY A 115 -25.72 7.96 20.93
N GLN A 116 -24.61 8.30 21.60
CA GLN A 116 -24.48 9.67 22.13
C GLN A 116 -23.05 10.25 22.07
N TYR A 117 -22.61 10.68 20.89
CA TYR A 117 -21.35 11.42 20.69
C TYR A 117 -21.17 12.64 21.63
N SER A 118 -22.28 13.26 22.02
CA SER A 118 -22.33 14.46 22.88
C SER A 118 -22.08 14.21 24.38
N LEU A 119 -22.25 12.98 24.88
CA LEU A 119 -22.04 12.63 26.31
C LEU A 119 -20.64 12.04 26.58
N ILE A 120 -19.77 11.96 25.57
CA ILE A 120 -18.57 11.10 25.54
C ILE A 120 -17.25 11.89 25.70
N ARG A 121 -17.27 13.21 25.93
CA ARG A 121 -16.07 13.92 26.42
C ARG A 121 -15.82 13.57 27.90
N GLY A 122 -15.29 12.39 28.20
CA GLY A 122 -14.68 12.11 29.50
C GLY A 122 -14.93 10.73 30.13
N GLN A 123 -15.86 9.92 29.64
CA GLN A 123 -16.03 8.55 30.16
C GLN A 123 -15.11 7.58 29.39
N ASN A 124 -14.36 6.78 30.16
CA ASN A 124 -13.35 5.83 29.67
C ASN A 124 -13.87 4.98 28.49
N LEU A 125 -13.17 5.11 27.36
CA LEU A 125 -13.42 4.65 25.98
C LEU A 125 -13.52 3.14 25.77
N ARG A 126 -14.12 2.37 26.68
CA ARG A 126 -14.09 0.89 26.60
C ARG A 126 -14.96 0.30 25.48
N SER A 127 -15.87 1.08 24.87
CA SER A 127 -16.85 0.59 23.88
C SER A 127 -16.72 1.14 22.45
N TRP A 128 -15.60 1.79 22.08
CA TRP A 128 -15.48 2.47 20.77
C TRP A 128 -14.34 1.96 19.87
N ILE A 129 -13.94 0.69 20.05
CA ILE A 129 -12.76 0.12 19.39
C ILE A 129 -12.96 -0.01 17.88
N SER A 130 -14.19 -0.32 17.43
CA SER A 130 -14.49 -0.47 16.01
C SER A 130 -14.47 0.88 15.32
N LEU A 131 -15.06 1.90 15.95
CA LEU A 131 -15.05 3.27 15.43
C LEU A 131 -13.63 3.88 15.39
N GLU A 132 -12.85 3.69 16.46
CA GLU A 132 -11.46 4.14 16.51
C GLU A 132 -10.62 3.48 15.41
N PHE A 133 -10.76 2.18 15.22
CA PHE A 133 -10.06 1.45 14.17
C PHE A 133 -10.47 1.91 12.77
N ALA A 134 -11.77 2.10 12.52
CA ALA A 134 -12.27 2.63 11.26
C ALA A 134 -11.69 4.02 10.96
N HIS A 135 -11.70 4.92 11.95
CA HIS A 135 -11.17 6.27 11.82
C HIS A 135 -9.65 6.30 11.63
N GLN A 136 -8.89 5.54 12.43
CA GLN A 136 -7.44 5.61 12.45
C GLN A 136 -6.77 4.81 11.32
N MET A 137 -7.40 3.72 10.85
CA MET A 137 -6.83 2.86 9.81
C MET A 137 -7.68 2.85 8.54
N ILE A 138 -8.93 2.42 8.61
CA ILE A 138 -9.71 2.06 7.41
C ILE A 138 -9.93 3.27 6.52
N ILE A 139 -10.45 4.36 7.08
CA ILE A 139 -10.69 5.62 6.35
C ILE A 139 -9.39 6.15 5.69
N PRO A 140 -8.27 6.35 6.40
CA PRO A 140 -7.07 6.90 5.78
C PRO A 140 -6.44 5.98 4.72
N VAL A 141 -6.48 4.66 4.90
CA VAL A 141 -5.96 3.70 3.91
C VAL A 141 -6.84 3.68 2.67
N LEU A 142 -8.17 3.55 2.82
CA LEU A 142 -9.11 3.56 1.70
C LEU A 142 -9.10 4.89 0.96
N THR A 143 -9.04 6.02 1.67
CA THR A 143 -8.94 7.36 1.06
C THR A 143 -7.68 7.46 0.20
N THR A 144 -6.56 6.95 0.69
CA THR A 144 -5.31 6.94 -0.08
C THR A 144 -5.41 6.03 -1.29
N MET A 145 -6.02 4.86 -1.15
CA MET A 145 -6.20 3.89 -2.23
C MET A 145 -7.11 4.43 -3.32
N PHE A 146 -8.29 4.94 -2.98
CA PHE A 146 -9.21 5.53 -3.95
C PHE A 146 -8.63 6.81 -4.57
N GLY A 147 -7.93 7.64 -3.80
CA GLY A 147 -7.20 8.79 -4.32
C GLY A 147 -6.11 8.38 -5.33
N HIS A 148 -5.37 7.31 -5.05
CA HIS A 148 -4.38 6.76 -5.97
C HIS A 148 -5.03 6.18 -7.23
N LEU A 149 -6.14 5.45 -7.10
CA LEU A 149 -6.92 4.92 -8.21
C LEU A 149 -7.46 6.03 -9.12
N ALA A 150 -7.99 7.09 -8.54
CA ALA A 150 -8.51 8.24 -9.27
C ALA A 150 -7.43 8.96 -10.07
N ARG A 151 -6.27 9.27 -9.44
CA ARG A 151 -5.15 9.97 -10.09
C ARG A 151 -4.54 9.21 -11.26
N ASN A 152 -4.60 7.88 -11.21
CA ASN A 152 -3.99 7.04 -12.24
C ASN A 152 -5.03 6.46 -13.23
N HIS A 153 -6.31 6.83 -13.09
CA HIS A 153 -7.42 6.29 -13.91
C HIS A 153 -7.47 4.76 -13.91
N PHE A 154 -7.31 4.15 -12.73
CA PHE A 154 -7.31 2.70 -12.53
C PHE A 154 -8.64 2.16 -11.99
N GLY A 155 -9.60 3.04 -11.65
CA GLY A 155 -10.85 2.68 -10.99
C GLY A 155 -11.73 1.72 -11.80
N THR A 156 -11.89 1.98 -13.09
CA THR A 156 -12.75 1.18 -13.98
C THR A 156 -12.21 -0.23 -14.23
N ASP A 157 -10.89 -0.41 -14.21
CA ASP A 157 -10.27 -1.72 -14.41
C ASP A 157 -10.29 -2.59 -13.13
N LEU A 158 -10.49 -1.98 -11.95
CA LEU A 158 -10.35 -2.63 -10.63
C LEU A 158 -11.69 -2.81 -9.89
N LEU A 159 -12.63 -1.86 -10.05
CA LEU A 159 -13.86 -1.78 -9.27
C LEU A 159 -15.13 -2.13 -10.07
N CYS A 160 -15.00 -2.46 -11.35
CA CYS A 160 -16.10 -2.92 -12.20
C CYS A 160 -16.22 -4.44 -12.21
#